data_AF-A0A843KB31-F1
#
_entry.id   AF-A0A843KB31-F1
#
_cell.length_a   1.000
_cell.length_b   1.000
_cell.length_c   1.000
_cell.angle_alpha   90.00
_cell.angle_beta   90.00
_cell.angle_gamma   90.00
#
_symmetry.space_group_name_H-M   'P 1'
#
loop_
_entity.id
_entity.type
_entity.pdbx_description
1 polymer ?
#
loop_
_entity_poly.entity_id
_entity_poly.type
_entity_poly.pdbx_seq_one_letter_code
_entity_poly.pdbx_strand_id
1 'polypeptide(L)'
;MRFNALMLSSFIFSSLLAMTALGVDWTNPSFDVDEMFHSGESEEYVNPVGHPATPQEARELQKNKSALNWTMPSTLSAGGESAKESREQAQSTNEPETSAPAEDASTTEATTSPATLETANVQGTWFFTLNDSVVRDAALTLLQVNGDVYGSGRIREENASMDVAVSGTAAGSDLNLDLVSTNPIIQYKLNLTVDQDLASGEYQASSASGESWTGIAEGQKTS
;
A
#
# COMPACT_ATOMS: atom_id res chain seq x y z
N MET A 1 -27.89 -65.56 -15.89
CA MET A 1 -27.12 -65.46 -17.16
C MET A 1 -27.76 -64.31 -17.94
N ARG A 2 -27.18 -63.12 -18.03
CA ARG A 2 -26.02 -62.77 -18.87
C ARG A 2 -25.15 -61.70 -18.19
N PHE A 3 -23.99 -62.15 -17.72
CA PHE A 3 -22.80 -61.33 -17.51
C PHE A 3 -22.25 -60.96 -18.91
N ASN A 4 -21.59 -59.80 -19.02
CA ASN A 4 -20.79 -59.32 -20.17
C ASN A 4 -21.49 -58.29 -21.10
N ALA A 5 -21.47 -57.04 -20.66
CA ALA A 5 -21.19 -55.88 -21.49
C ALA A 5 -20.24 -54.97 -20.67
N LEU A 6 -18.98 -55.36 -20.49
CA LEU A 6 -17.84 -54.83 -21.28
C LEU A 6 -17.92 -53.30 -21.34
N MET A 7 -17.40 -52.57 -20.35
CA MET A 7 -15.96 -52.24 -20.20
C MET A 7 -15.34 -51.87 -21.56
N LEU A 8 -15.73 -50.73 -22.13
CA LEU A 8 -15.05 -50.14 -23.29
C LEU A 8 -15.37 -48.63 -23.40
N SER A 9 -15.06 -47.86 -22.36
CA SER A 9 -14.88 -46.40 -22.51
C SER A 9 -13.76 -45.86 -21.60
N SER A 10 -12.79 -46.71 -21.28
CA SER A 10 -11.55 -46.36 -20.62
C SER A 10 -10.42 -46.69 -21.60
N PHE A 11 -9.45 -45.78 -21.76
CA PHE A 11 -8.37 -45.77 -22.75
C PHE A 11 -8.74 -45.32 -24.17
N ILE A 12 -8.71 -44.00 -24.41
CA ILE A 12 -7.98 -43.32 -25.49
C ILE A 12 -8.16 -41.81 -25.22
N PHE A 13 -7.21 -41.22 -24.47
CA PHE A 13 -6.66 -39.87 -24.69
C PHE A 13 -5.45 -39.63 -23.75
N SER A 14 -4.60 -40.64 -23.57
CA SER A 14 -3.26 -40.46 -23.00
C SER A 14 -2.26 -40.32 -24.15
N SER A 15 -2.16 -39.13 -24.72
CA SER A 15 -0.95 -38.62 -25.39
C SER A 15 -1.25 -37.27 -26.03
N LEU A 16 -1.18 -36.17 -25.27
CA LEU A 16 -0.88 -34.87 -25.85
C LEU A 16 -0.28 -33.96 -24.77
N LEU A 17 0.98 -33.58 -25.04
CA LEU A 17 1.73 -32.47 -24.47
C LEU A 17 2.03 -32.53 -22.95
N ALA A 18 3.11 -33.26 -22.62
CA ALA A 18 4.01 -32.79 -21.58
C ALA A 18 4.74 -31.55 -22.13
N MET A 19 4.11 -30.38 -22.00
CA MET A 19 4.79 -29.10 -22.08
C MET A 19 5.31 -28.83 -20.68
N THR A 20 6.53 -29.27 -20.38
CA THR A 20 7.25 -28.75 -19.21
C THR A 20 7.59 -27.31 -19.54
N ALA A 21 6.68 -26.40 -19.23
CA ALA A 21 7.00 -25.00 -19.11
C ALA A 21 8.13 -24.91 -18.08
N LEU A 22 9.23 -24.25 -18.44
CA LEU A 22 10.16 -23.69 -17.48
C LEU A 22 9.44 -22.52 -16.80
N GLY A 23 8.42 -22.85 -16.01
CA GLY A 23 7.67 -21.91 -15.19
C GLY A 23 8.16 -22.05 -13.76
N VAL A 24 8.24 -20.92 -13.07
CA VAL A 24 8.55 -20.84 -11.63
C VAL A 24 7.68 -21.86 -10.88
N ASP A 25 8.31 -22.70 -10.04
CA ASP A 25 7.60 -23.61 -9.15
C ASP A 25 6.94 -22.80 -8.04
N TRP A 26 5.66 -22.49 -8.19
CA TRP A 26 4.88 -21.75 -7.19
C TRP A 26 4.67 -22.52 -5.89
N THR A 27 4.95 -23.82 -5.87
CA THR A 27 4.96 -24.58 -4.62
C THR A 27 6.26 -24.40 -3.83
N ASN A 28 7.30 -23.85 -4.47
CA ASN A 28 8.59 -23.54 -3.85
C ASN A 28 9.40 -22.50 -4.67
N PRO A 29 9.00 -21.21 -4.70
CA PRO A 29 9.69 -20.20 -5.50
C PRO A 29 11.08 -19.88 -4.92
N SER A 30 12.07 -19.63 -5.78
CA SER A 30 13.47 -19.35 -5.43
C SER A 30 13.71 -17.99 -4.76
N PHE A 31 12.66 -17.18 -4.58
CA PHE A 31 12.71 -15.78 -4.09
C PHE A 31 13.62 -14.83 -4.89
N ASP A 32 14.03 -15.22 -6.10
CA ASP A 32 14.75 -14.32 -7.00
C ASP A 32 13.75 -13.40 -7.73
N VAL A 33 13.97 -12.10 -7.58
CA VAL A 33 13.12 -11.04 -8.11
C VAL A 33 13.17 -11.02 -9.64
N ASP A 34 14.34 -11.32 -10.22
CA ASP A 34 14.50 -11.35 -11.68
C ASP A 34 13.71 -12.50 -12.31
N GLU A 35 13.53 -13.62 -11.62
CA GLU A 35 12.78 -14.78 -12.15
C GLU A 35 11.26 -14.51 -12.21
N MET A 36 10.73 -13.68 -11.30
CA MET A 36 9.31 -13.30 -11.24
C MET A 36 8.91 -12.24 -12.27
N PHE A 37 9.85 -11.40 -12.74
CA PHE A 37 9.56 -10.39 -13.76
C PHE A 37 9.57 -10.96 -15.19
N HIS A 38 10.29 -12.06 -15.43
CA HIS A 38 10.43 -12.65 -16.76
C HIS A 38 9.46 -13.82 -17.01
N SER A 39 8.66 -14.24 -16.03
CA SER A 39 7.76 -15.39 -16.15
C SER A 39 6.41 -15.09 -16.82
N GLY A 40 6.28 -13.95 -17.50
CA GLY A 40 5.16 -13.65 -18.40
C GLY A 40 5.60 -13.86 -19.85
N GLU A 41 4.68 -14.30 -20.71
CA GLU A 41 4.92 -14.33 -22.16
C GLU A 41 5.54 -13.00 -22.61
N SER A 42 6.61 -13.06 -23.39
CA SER A 42 7.34 -11.89 -23.88
C SER A 42 6.46 -11.10 -24.86
N GLU A 43 5.51 -10.34 -24.32
CA GLU A 43 4.76 -9.33 -25.06
C GLU A 43 5.74 -8.19 -25.35
N GLU A 44 6.27 -8.19 -26.57
CA GLU A 44 7.05 -7.08 -27.10
C GLU A 44 6.21 -5.81 -26.98
N TYR A 45 6.64 -4.88 -26.12
CA TYR A 45 5.94 -3.61 -25.95
C TYR A 45 5.91 -2.84 -27.27
N VAL A 46 4.73 -2.78 -27.91
CA VAL A 46 4.50 -1.97 -29.10
C VAL A 46 3.94 -0.62 -28.66
N ASN A 47 4.73 0.45 -28.83
CA ASN A 47 4.27 1.80 -28.53
C ASN A 47 3.03 2.15 -29.37
N PRO A 48 1.88 2.53 -28.75
CA PRO A 48 0.69 2.88 -29.49
C PRO A 48 0.91 4.08 -30.42
N VAL A 49 0.38 3.98 -31.64
CA VAL A 49 0.55 5.00 -32.69
C VAL A 49 0.04 6.36 -32.20
N GLY A 50 0.91 7.37 -32.21
CA GLY A 50 0.58 8.74 -31.80
C GLY A 50 1.02 9.11 -30.37
N HIS A 51 1.66 8.20 -29.64
CA HIS A 51 2.24 8.48 -28.33
C HIS A 51 3.77 8.58 -28.39
N PRO A 52 4.39 9.49 -27.62
CA PRO A 52 5.84 9.63 -27.57
C PRO A 52 6.46 8.32 -27.07
N ALA A 53 7.44 7.81 -27.81
CA ALA A 53 8.08 6.52 -27.52
C ALA A 53 8.97 6.57 -26.28
N THR A 54 9.33 7.78 -25.83
CA THR A 54 10.18 8.00 -24.67
C THR A 54 9.67 9.13 -23.77
N PRO A 55 10.01 9.10 -22.47
CA PRO A 55 9.77 10.23 -21.57
C PRO A 55 10.41 11.55 -22.04
N GLN A 56 11.48 11.48 -22.83
CA GLN A 56 12.15 12.66 -23.39
C GLN A 56 11.33 13.31 -24.50
N GLU A 57 10.81 12.49 -25.43
CA GLU A 57 9.94 12.95 -26.52
C GLU A 57 8.61 13.52 -25.99
N ALA A 58 8.05 12.93 -24.92
CA ALA A 58 6.88 13.46 -24.23
C ALA A 58 7.13 14.87 -23.67
N ARG A 59 8.32 15.07 -23.09
CA ARG A 59 8.73 16.35 -22.49
C ARG A 59 8.96 17.42 -23.55
N GLU A 60 9.43 17.06 -24.74
CA GLU A 60 9.60 17.99 -25.87
C GLU A 60 8.25 18.43 -26.46
N LEU A 61 7.29 17.51 -26.61
CA LEU A 61 5.93 17.84 -27.05
C LEU A 61 5.24 18.78 -26.07
N GLN A 62 5.44 18.59 -24.76
CA GLN A 62 4.87 19.47 -23.72
C GLN A 62 5.47 20.89 -23.74
N LYS A 63 6.76 21.04 -24.07
CA LYS A 63 7.39 22.36 -24.26
C LYS A 63 6.79 23.14 -25.44
N ASN A 64 6.43 22.45 -26.52
CA ASN A 64 5.84 23.08 -27.70
C ASN A 64 4.34 23.43 -27.51
N LYS A 65 3.66 22.77 -26.56
CA LYS A 65 2.21 22.92 -26.31
C LYS A 65 1.86 23.99 -25.27
N SER A 66 2.78 24.88 -24.90
CA SER A 66 2.59 25.87 -23.82
C SER A 66 1.63 26.99 -24.22
N ALA A 67 0.33 26.70 -24.20
CA ALA A 67 -0.76 27.68 -24.15
C ALA A 67 -1.10 28.11 -22.71
N LEU A 68 -0.42 27.53 -21.71
CA LEU A 68 -0.58 27.89 -20.30
C LEU A 68 0.25 29.14 -20.02
N ASN A 69 -0.44 30.24 -19.75
CA ASN A 69 0.17 31.49 -19.32
C ASN A 69 0.67 31.32 -17.88
N TRP A 70 1.97 31.12 -17.72
CA TRP A 70 2.65 31.00 -16.43
C TRP A 70 2.91 32.34 -15.74
N THR A 71 2.35 33.44 -16.26
CA THR A 71 2.47 34.75 -15.62
C THR A 71 1.74 34.74 -14.28
N MET A 72 2.48 34.84 -13.18
CA MET A 72 1.90 35.06 -11.85
C MET A 72 1.08 36.36 -11.86
N PRO A 73 -0.20 36.35 -11.43
CA PRO A 73 -0.96 37.58 -11.26
C PRO A 73 -0.31 38.42 -10.15
N SER A 74 -0.01 39.68 -10.48
CA SER A 74 0.73 40.62 -9.62
C SER A 74 -0.03 41.10 -8.37
N THR A 75 -1.21 40.54 -8.08
CA THR A 75 -2.06 40.96 -6.97
C THR A 75 -1.84 40.17 -5.67
N LEU A 76 -0.86 39.26 -5.61
CA LEU A 76 -0.48 38.53 -4.40
C LEU A 76 0.73 39.14 -3.66
N SER A 77 1.19 40.33 -4.04
CA SER A 77 2.25 41.05 -3.30
C SER A 77 1.69 41.79 -2.08
N ALA A 78 1.26 41.01 -1.08
CA ALA A 78 1.01 41.50 0.26
C ALA A 78 1.50 40.45 1.26
N GLY A 79 2.82 40.21 1.27
CA GLY A 79 3.46 39.33 2.24
C GLY A 79 4.84 38.84 1.81
N GLY A 80 5.86 39.69 1.95
CA GLY A 80 7.28 39.36 1.77
C GLY A 80 7.72 39.11 0.32
N GLU A 81 8.79 39.76 -0.12
CA GLU A 81 9.39 39.54 -1.45
C GLU A 81 10.16 38.22 -1.52
N SER A 82 10.15 37.42 -0.44
CA SER A 82 10.70 36.08 -0.38
C SER A 82 10.01 35.21 0.67
N ALA A 83 10.10 33.88 0.48
CA ALA A 83 9.65 32.89 1.46
C ALA A 83 10.30 33.07 2.85
N LYS A 84 11.47 33.70 2.91
CA LYS A 84 12.19 33.99 4.15
C LYS A 84 11.52 35.10 4.96
N GLU A 85 11.11 36.18 4.31
CA GLU A 85 10.45 37.32 4.97
C GLU A 85 9.06 36.96 5.52
N SER A 86 8.30 36.13 4.80
CA SER A 86 7.02 35.59 5.29
C SER A 86 7.17 34.81 6.61
N ARG A 87 8.27 34.07 6.78
CA ARG A 87 8.53 33.31 8.02
C ARG A 87 8.95 34.22 9.18
N GLU A 88 9.74 35.26 8.90
CA GLU A 88 10.20 36.22 9.91
C GLU A 88 9.05 37.09 10.47
N GLN A 89 8.05 37.43 9.64
CA GLN A 89 6.85 38.13 10.11
C GLN A 89 5.93 37.25 10.98
N ALA A 90 5.84 35.96 10.70
CA ALA A 90 5.07 35.02 11.52
C ALA A 90 5.69 34.79 12.91
N GLN A 91 7.00 34.99 13.07
CA GLN A 91 7.70 34.86 14.37
C GLN A 91 7.78 36.16 15.18
N SER A 92 7.42 37.33 14.61
CA SER A 92 7.48 38.62 15.32
C SER A 92 6.20 39.02 16.06
N THR A 93 5.14 38.20 16.00
CA THR A 93 3.91 38.44 16.77
C THR A 93 4.04 37.80 18.16
N ASN A 94 4.76 38.49 19.04
CA ASN A 94 4.76 38.19 20.47
C ASN A 94 3.42 38.64 21.08
N GLU A 95 2.51 37.70 21.34
CA GLU A 95 1.46 37.92 22.34
C GLU A 95 2.03 37.63 23.74
N PRO A 96 1.82 38.52 24.73
CA PRO A 96 2.39 38.37 26.06
C PRO A 96 1.64 37.32 26.89
N GLU A 97 2.38 36.39 27.48
CA GLU A 97 1.94 35.57 28.60
C GLU A 97 1.52 36.48 29.77
N THR A 98 0.23 36.48 30.09
CA THR A 98 -0.27 37.08 31.32
C THR A 98 -0.19 36.05 32.44
N SER A 99 0.77 36.24 33.34
CA SER A 99 0.83 35.60 34.66
C SER A 99 0.11 36.44 35.71
N ALA A 100 -0.77 35.82 36.51
CA ALA A 100 -1.14 36.26 37.86
C ALA A 100 -1.81 35.08 38.64
N PRO A 101 -1.75 35.01 39.98
CA PRO A 101 -1.27 33.82 40.68
C PRO A 101 -2.25 33.09 41.63
N ALA A 102 -1.91 31.81 41.85
CA ALA A 102 -2.05 30.94 43.05
C ALA A 102 -3.32 30.98 43.93
N GLU A 103 -4.02 29.84 43.95
CA GLU A 103 -4.56 29.27 45.19
C GLU A 103 -4.27 27.76 45.27
N ASP A 104 -3.95 27.35 46.49
CA ASP A 104 -3.32 26.11 46.94
C ASP A 104 -4.25 24.88 46.83
N ALA A 105 -3.74 23.82 46.22
CA ALA A 105 -4.13 22.45 46.55
C ALA A 105 -2.97 21.50 46.22
N SER A 106 -2.14 21.26 47.23
CA SER A 106 -1.17 20.17 47.30
C SER A 106 -1.79 18.83 46.87
N THR A 107 -1.34 18.26 45.74
CA THR A 107 -1.35 16.81 45.51
C THR A 107 -0.10 16.45 44.73
N THR A 108 0.72 15.61 45.35
CA THR A 108 1.87 14.95 44.76
C THR A 108 1.42 14.14 43.53
N GLU A 109 1.79 14.57 42.34
CA GLU A 109 1.81 13.68 41.18
C GLU A 109 3.22 13.68 40.59
N ALA A 110 3.77 12.47 40.59
CA ALA A 110 5.09 12.16 40.08
C ALA A 110 5.27 12.71 38.67
N THR A 111 6.46 13.24 38.42
CA THR A 111 6.95 13.50 37.06
C THR A 111 7.07 12.17 36.32
N THR A 112 5.96 11.67 35.78
CA THR A 112 6.02 10.70 34.68
C THR A 112 6.45 11.47 33.45
N SER A 113 7.77 11.47 33.23
CA SER A 113 8.34 11.60 31.90
C SER A 113 7.47 10.80 30.92
N PRO A 114 7.03 11.37 29.78
CA PRO A 114 6.30 10.59 28.81
C PRO A 114 7.19 9.40 28.44
N ALA A 115 6.74 8.20 28.78
CA ALA A 115 7.37 7.00 28.28
C ALA A 115 7.31 7.12 26.76
N THR A 116 8.47 7.32 26.13
CA THR A 116 8.60 7.18 24.69
C THR A 116 8.18 5.75 24.38
N LEU A 117 6.94 5.58 23.94
CA LEU A 117 6.49 4.32 23.38
C LEU A 117 7.28 4.17 22.09
N GLU A 118 8.30 3.32 22.12
CA GLU A 118 9.04 2.92 20.92
C GLU A 118 8.00 2.41 19.92
N THR A 119 7.88 3.10 18.80
CA THR A 119 6.99 2.68 17.71
C THR A 119 7.47 1.33 17.19
N ALA A 120 6.56 0.37 17.06
CA ALA A 120 6.86 -0.93 16.49
C ALA A 120 7.50 -0.79 15.10
N ASN A 121 8.54 -1.59 14.86
CA ASN A 121 9.22 -1.63 13.57
C ASN A 121 8.40 -2.49 12.58
N VAL A 122 7.59 -1.82 11.77
CA VAL A 122 6.72 -2.44 10.76
C VAL A 122 7.36 -2.47 9.38
N GLN A 123 8.58 -1.94 9.21
CA GLN A 123 9.30 -2.02 7.94
C GLN A 123 9.65 -3.47 7.62
N GLY A 124 9.35 -3.91 6.39
CA GLY A 124 9.66 -5.26 5.93
C GLY A 124 8.59 -5.83 5.01
N THR A 125 8.69 -7.12 4.73
CA THR A 125 7.66 -7.86 3.98
C THR A 125 6.70 -8.52 4.95
N TRP A 126 5.41 -8.33 4.69
CA TRP A 126 4.30 -8.85 5.48
C TRP A 126 3.37 -9.69 4.64
N PHE A 127 2.87 -10.77 5.23
CA PHE A 127 1.76 -11.55 4.70
C PHE A 127 0.58 -11.44 5.66
N PHE A 128 -0.56 -10.98 5.15
CA PHE A 128 -1.81 -10.89 5.88
C PHE A 128 -2.83 -11.86 5.30
N THR A 129 -3.58 -12.52 6.17
CA THR A 129 -4.84 -13.18 5.85
C THR A 129 -5.98 -12.28 6.28
N LEU A 130 -6.80 -11.86 5.30
CA LEU A 130 -8.01 -11.08 5.52
C LEU A 130 -9.21 -12.03 5.45
N ASN A 131 -9.94 -12.14 6.53
CA ASN A 131 -11.00 -13.13 6.71
C ASN A 131 -12.34 -12.47 7.00
N ASP A 132 -13.26 -12.55 6.06
CA ASP A 132 -14.68 -12.21 6.20
C ASP A 132 -15.56 -13.41 5.79
N SER A 133 -16.47 -13.27 4.82
CA SER A 133 -17.10 -14.40 4.13
C SER A 133 -16.21 -15.08 3.07
N VAL A 134 -15.11 -14.44 2.68
CA VAL A 134 -14.14 -14.85 1.66
C VAL A 134 -12.72 -14.67 2.23
N VAL A 135 -11.86 -15.67 2.06
CA VAL A 135 -10.47 -15.55 2.50
C VAL A 135 -9.65 -14.87 1.42
N ARG A 136 -8.91 -13.82 1.79
CA ARG A 136 -7.98 -13.11 0.91
C ARG A 136 -6.59 -13.10 1.52
N ASP A 137 -5.58 -13.31 0.68
CA ASP A 137 -4.17 -13.25 1.07
C ASP A 137 -3.57 -11.94 0.57
N ALA A 138 -2.91 -11.17 1.43
CA ALA A 138 -2.25 -9.92 1.07
C ALA A 138 -0.75 -9.99 1.36
N ALA A 139 0.08 -9.82 0.34
CA ALA A 139 1.54 -9.73 0.46
C ALA A 139 1.97 -8.28 0.26
N LEU A 140 2.53 -7.65 1.29
CA LEU A 140 2.89 -6.24 1.32
C LEU A 140 4.37 -6.04 1.60
N THR A 141 4.98 -5.05 0.97
CA THR A 141 6.30 -4.52 1.34
C THR A 141 6.11 -3.14 1.94
N LEU A 142 6.45 -3.00 3.22
CA LEU A 142 6.26 -1.78 3.99
C LEU A 142 7.59 -1.08 4.26
N LEU A 143 7.57 0.24 4.09
CA LEU A 143 8.63 1.16 4.47
C LEU A 143 8.09 2.05 5.58
N GLN A 144 8.95 2.41 6.53
CA GLN A 144 8.55 3.22 7.68
C GLN A 144 9.53 4.37 7.87
N VAL A 145 9.01 5.59 7.98
CA VAL A 145 9.79 6.81 8.23
C VAL A 145 9.04 7.66 9.24
N ASN A 146 9.63 7.89 10.42
CA ASN A 146 9.04 8.73 11.48
C ASN A 146 7.60 8.34 11.90
N GLY A 147 7.24 7.06 11.80
CA GLY A 147 5.89 6.58 12.10
C GLY A 147 4.93 6.60 10.90
N ASP A 148 5.27 7.30 9.81
CA ASP A 148 4.55 7.15 8.55
C ASP A 148 4.93 5.82 7.88
N VAL A 149 3.92 5.11 7.37
CA VAL A 149 4.08 3.83 6.70
C VAL A 149 3.61 3.97 5.26
N TYR A 150 4.39 3.46 4.32
CA TYR A 150 4.03 3.45 2.91
C TYR A 150 4.62 2.21 2.23
N GLY A 151 4.02 1.81 1.11
CA GLY A 151 4.43 0.57 0.47
C GLY A 151 3.57 0.19 -0.71
N SER A 152 3.74 -1.04 -1.13
CA SER A 152 2.93 -1.66 -2.16
C SER A 152 2.85 -3.16 -1.92
N GLY A 153 1.94 -3.81 -2.63
CA GLY A 153 1.76 -5.23 -2.50
C GLY A 153 0.73 -5.77 -3.46
N ARG A 154 0.23 -6.96 -3.14
CA ARG A 154 -0.80 -7.64 -3.91
C ARG A 154 -1.76 -8.33 -2.98
N ILE A 155 -3.05 -8.23 -3.29
CA ILE A 155 -4.12 -9.00 -2.65
C ILE A 155 -4.57 -10.07 -3.63
N ARG A 156 -4.66 -11.32 -3.16
CA ARG A 156 -5.20 -12.45 -3.89
C ARG A 156 -6.55 -12.83 -3.32
N GLU A 157 -7.53 -12.93 -4.19
CA GLU A 157 -8.88 -13.39 -3.88
C GLU A 157 -9.25 -14.49 -4.87
N GLU A 158 -9.38 -15.72 -4.38
CA GLU A 158 -9.64 -16.92 -5.19
C GLU A 158 -8.69 -17.03 -6.42
N ASN A 159 -9.20 -16.68 -7.60
CA ASN A 159 -8.54 -16.75 -8.91
C ASN A 159 -8.08 -15.38 -9.44
N ALA A 160 -8.28 -14.31 -8.66
CA ALA A 160 -7.90 -12.96 -9.01
C ALA A 160 -6.75 -12.46 -8.13
N SER A 161 -5.95 -11.56 -8.69
CA SER A 161 -4.95 -10.81 -7.95
C SER A 161 -5.01 -9.35 -8.35
N MET A 162 -4.90 -8.48 -7.35
CA MET A 162 -4.95 -7.04 -7.51
C MET A 162 -3.72 -6.41 -6.86
N ASP A 163 -3.00 -5.59 -7.61
CA ASP A 163 -1.93 -4.78 -7.05
C ASP A 163 -2.53 -3.67 -6.18
N VAL A 164 -1.86 -3.40 -5.05
CA VAL A 164 -2.28 -2.39 -4.07
C VAL A 164 -1.15 -1.43 -3.75
N ALA A 165 -1.48 -0.15 -3.63
CA ALA A 165 -0.63 0.84 -2.99
C ALA A 165 -1.01 0.93 -1.51
N VAL A 166 -0.03 1.11 -0.63
CA VAL A 166 -0.22 1.17 0.83
C VAL A 166 0.23 2.52 1.37
N SER A 167 -0.56 3.09 2.25
CA SER A 167 -0.20 4.23 3.10
C SER A 167 -0.74 4.00 4.51
N GLY A 168 -0.16 4.62 5.54
CA GLY A 168 -0.57 4.33 6.90
C GLY A 168 0.28 5.01 7.96
N THR A 169 0.02 4.65 9.21
CA THR A 169 0.76 5.13 10.37
C THR A 169 1.01 4.00 11.36
N ALA A 170 2.14 4.08 12.06
CA ALA A 170 2.50 3.22 13.18
C ALA A 170 2.81 4.10 14.41
N ALA A 171 2.18 3.79 15.54
CA ALA A 171 2.39 4.49 16.80
C ALA A 171 2.31 3.50 17.97
N GLY A 172 3.40 3.32 18.74
CA GLY A 172 3.47 2.25 19.72
C GLY A 172 3.23 0.88 19.05
N SER A 173 2.24 0.13 19.54
CA SER A 173 1.79 -1.14 18.94
C SER A 173 0.73 -0.98 17.85
N ASP A 174 0.18 0.22 17.66
CA ASP A 174 -0.93 0.43 16.74
C ASP A 174 -0.41 0.65 15.32
N LEU A 175 -0.98 -0.08 14.37
CA LEU A 175 -0.67 -0.01 12.94
C LEU A 175 -1.97 0.19 12.16
N ASN A 176 -2.10 1.34 11.51
CA ASN A 176 -3.21 1.65 10.62
C ASN A 176 -2.71 1.66 9.18
N LEU A 177 -3.31 0.84 8.31
CA LEU A 177 -2.96 0.79 6.89
C LEU A 177 -4.20 1.07 6.03
N ASP A 178 -3.99 1.82 4.96
CA ASP A 178 -4.93 2.11 3.88
C ASP A 178 -4.32 1.55 2.59
N LEU A 179 -4.96 0.53 2.04
CA LEU A 179 -4.57 -0.16 0.82
C LEU A 179 -5.58 0.19 -0.26
N VAL A 180 -5.10 0.61 -1.43
CA VAL A 180 -5.96 0.94 -2.56
C VAL A 180 -5.54 0.14 -3.78
N SER A 181 -6.46 -0.67 -4.32
CA SER A 181 -6.34 -1.24 -5.66
C SER A 181 -6.97 -0.31 -6.70
N THR A 182 -6.50 -0.38 -7.94
CA THR A 182 -7.04 0.44 -9.05
C THR A 182 -7.79 -0.37 -10.09
N ASN A 183 -7.69 -1.70 -10.07
CA ASN A 183 -8.41 -2.61 -10.96
C ASN A 183 -8.68 -3.96 -10.28
N PRO A 184 -9.88 -4.17 -9.69
CA PRO A 184 -10.95 -3.18 -9.46
C PRO A 184 -10.53 -2.09 -8.45
N ILE A 185 -11.27 -0.97 -8.41
CA ILE A 185 -11.05 0.08 -7.40
C ILE A 185 -11.68 -0.34 -6.08
N ILE A 186 -10.84 -0.72 -5.11
CA ILE A 186 -11.24 -1.12 -3.75
C ILE A 186 -10.27 -0.49 -2.76
N GLN A 187 -10.83 0.07 -1.68
CA GLN A 187 -10.07 0.55 -0.52
C GLN A 187 -10.18 -0.48 0.60
N TYR A 188 -9.07 -0.83 1.24
CA TYR A 188 -9.02 -1.63 2.46
C TYR A 188 -8.37 -0.81 3.58
N LYS A 189 -9.05 -0.67 4.71
CA LYS A 189 -8.54 -0.02 5.92
C LYS A 189 -8.32 -1.08 6.98
N LEU A 190 -7.08 -1.30 7.38
CA LEU A 190 -6.68 -2.25 8.40
C LEU A 190 -6.32 -1.47 9.66
N ASN A 191 -6.93 -1.81 10.79
CA ASN A 191 -6.59 -1.31 12.11
C ASN A 191 -6.04 -2.49 12.91
N LEU A 192 -4.73 -2.48 13.16
CA LEU A 192 -3.99 -3.63 13.65
C LEU A 192 -3.24 -3.29 14.93
N THR A 193 -3.03 -4.29 15.77
CA THR A 193 -2.08 -4.28 16.87
C THR A 193 -0.91 -5.19 16.50
N VAL A 194 0.31 -4.65 16.58
CA VAL A 194 1.56 -5.33 16.29
C VAL A 194 2.18 -5.85 17.58
N ASP A 195 2.54 -7.13 17.58
CA ASP A 195 3.37 -7.78 18.58
C ASP A 195 4.54 -8.46 17.87
N GLN A 196 5.71 -7.82 17.95
CA GLN A 196 6.94 -8.25 17.26
C GLN A 196 6.72 -8.42 15.75
N ASP A 197 6.76 -9.66 15.27
CA ASP A 197 6.61 -10.03 13.85
C ASP A 197 5.18 -10.46 13.51
N LEU A 198 4.24 -10.28 14.43
CA LEU A 198 2.82 -10.58 14.24
C LEU A 198 2.00 -9.29 14.29
N ALA A 199 0.92 -9.25 13.52
CA ALA A 199 -0.06 -8.18 13.56
C ALA A 199 -1.46 -8.79 13.53
N SER A 200 -2.40 -8.26 14.30
CA SER A 200 -3.78 -8.73 14.27
C SER A 200 -4.76 -7.59 14.52
N GLY A 201 -5.94 -7.67 13.95
CA GLY A 201 -6.97 -6.67 14.17
C GLY A 201 -8.12 -6.79 13.19
N GLU A 202 -8.78 -5.67 12.93
CA GLU A 202 -9.94 -5.61 12.05
C GLU A 202 -9.58 -4.93 10.73
N TYR A 203 -10.32 -5.28 9.69
CA TYR A 203 -10.30 -4.52 8.45
C TYR A 203 -11.70 -4.18 7.97
N GLN A 204 -11.79 -3.08 7.24
CA GLN A 204 -12.96 -2.66 6.49
C GLN A 204 -12.55 -2.48 5.03
N ALA A 205 -13.38 -2.93 4.11
CA ALA A 205 -13.20 -2.72 2.69
C ALA A 205 -14.40 -2.00 2.07
N SER A 206 -14.15 -1.26 0.99
CA SER A 206 -15.17 -0.52 0.24
C SER A 206 -14.81 -0.49 -1.24
N SER A 207 -15.71 -0.95 -2.09
CA SER A 207 -15.53 -0.94 -3.54
C SER A 207 -16.13 0.32 -4.18
N ALA A 208 -15.66 0.66 -5.38
CA ALA A 208 -16.28 1.73 -6.18
C ALA A 208 -17.73 1.40 -6.63
N SER A 209 -18.17 0.14 -6.55
CA SER A 209 -19.57 -0.24 -6.79
C SER A 209 -20.50 0.06 -5.61
N GLY A 210 -19.97 0.47 -4.46
CA GLY A 210 -20.72 0.78 -3.24
C GLY A 210 -20.89 -0.39 -2.28
N GLU A 211 -20.24 -1.53 -2.55
CA GLU A 211 -20.20 -2.66 -1.63
C GLU A 211 -19.17 -2.39 -0.53
N SER A 212 -19.48 -2.84 0.68
CA SER A 212 -18.56 -2.76 1.82
C SER A 212 -18.68 -4.00 2.67
N TRP A 213 -17.56 -4.40 3.25
CA TRP A 213 -17.46 -5.57 4.13
C TRP A 213 -16.41 -5.33 5.20
N THR A 214 -16.48 -6.12 6.26
CA THR A 214 -15.58 -6.05 7.39
C THR A 214 -15.14 -7.45 7.77
N GLY A 215 -13.94 -7.60 8.30
CA GLY A 215 -13.44 -8.88 8.76
C GLY A 215 -12.24 -8.73 9.68
N ILE A 216 -11.58 -9.86 9.92
CA ILE A 216 -10.37 -9.94 10.73
C ILE A 216 -9.16 -9.98 9.82
N ALA A 217 -8.10 -9.29 10.23
CA ALA A 217 -6.81 -9.33 9.58
C ALA A 217 -5.78 -9.93 10.54
N GLU A 218 -5.06 -10.94 10.08
CA GLU A 218 -3.95 -11.57 10.79
C GLU A 218 -2.72 -11.52 9.90
N GLY A 219 -1.59 -11.04 10.42
CA GLY A 219 -0.39 -10.73 9.67
C GLY A 219 0.86 -11.30 10.30
N GLN A 220 1.80 -11.69 9.45
CA GLN A 220 3.13 -12.12 9.84
C GLN A 220 4.20 -11.43 8.98
N LYS A 221 5.23 -10.91 9.64
CA LYS A 221 6.43 -10.37 9.01
C LYS A 221 7.39 -11.50 8.64
N THR A 222 7.93 -11.48 7.43
CA THR A 222 8.82 -12.54 6.91
C THR A 222 10.25 -12.09 6.64
N SER A 223 10.50 -10.79 6.50
CA SER A 223 11.83 -10.22 6.28
C SER A 223 11.89 -8.75 6.64
#